data_AF-A0A4Y9XZ30-F1
#
_entry.id   AF-A0A4Y9XZ30-F1
#
_cell.length_a   1.000
_cell.length_b   1.000
_cell.length_c   1.000
_cell.angle_alpha   90.00
_cell.angle_beta   90.00
_cell.angle_gamma   90.00
#
_symmetry.space_group_name_H-M   'P 1'
#
loop_
_entity.id
_entity.type
_entity.pdbx_description
1 polymer ?
#
loop_
_entity_poly.entity_id
_entity_poly.type
_entity_poly.pdbx_seq_one_letter_code
_entity_poly.pdbx_strand_id
1 'polypeptide(L)'
;MSIPSSISAILTAVPILDGSNWFNWMKPMKMVFLTAGLIGITSGMKLMGVKELAEWMAKDMQMIAYIFAKVSPEFRYLIKDLESAEAAWKALKEKFEKLTMGSQMVA
;
A
#
# COMPACT_ATOMS: atom_id res chain seq x y z
N MET A 1 -0.80 -6.38 19.45
CA MET A 1 -1.87 -5.47 18.97
C MET A 1 -2.62 -6.18 17.87
N SER A 2 -3.94 -6.39 18.06
CA SER A 2 -4.79 -7.09 17.11
C SER A 2 -5.13 -6.20 15.93
N ILE A 3 -5.10 -6.77 14.73
CA ILE A 3 -5.59 -6.10 13.52
C ILE A 3 -7.07 -5.77 13.76
N PRO A 4 -7.51 -4.50 13.66
CA PRO A 4 -8.92 -4.18 13.67
C PRO A 4 -9.64 -5.02 12.61
N SER A 5 -10.70 -5.72 12.99
CA SER A 5 -11.47 -6.60 12.10
C SER A 5 -11.94 -5.91 10.80
N SER A 6 -12.14 -4.59 10.87
CA SER A 6 -12.43 -3.72 9.72
C SER A 6 -11.30 -3.68 8.67
N ILE A 7 -10.04 -3.67 9.08
CA ILE A 7 -8.88 -3.69 8.18
C ILE A 7 -8.83 -5.03 7.44
N SER A 8 -9.07 -6.14 8.15
CA SER A 8 -9.08 -7.47 7.54
C SER A 8 -10.14 -7.60 6.45
N ALA A 9 -11.35 -7.10 6.69
CA ALA A 9 -12.43 -7.15 5.70
C ALA A 9 -12.07 -6.38 4.42
N ILE A 10 -11.58 -5.14 4.54
CA ILE A 10 -11.18 -4.34 3.37
C ILE A 10 -9.99 -5.01 2.67
N LEU A 11 -9.02 -5.52 3.42
CA LEU A 11 -7.87 -6.22 2.86
C LEU A 11 -8.29 -7.44 2.05
N THR A 12 -9.27 -8.23 2.47
CA THR A 12 -9.76 -9.36 1.67
C THR A 12 -10.31 -8.93 0.30
N ALA A 13 -10.92 -7.75 0.21
CA ALA A 13 -11.43 -7.19 -1.04
C ALA A 13 -10.35 -6.59 -1.96
N VAL A 14 -9.12 -6.37 -1.45
CA VAL A 14 -8.00 -5.90 -2.29
C VAL A 14 -7.59 -7.04 -3.23
N PRO A 15 -7.62 -6.85 -4.57
CA PRO A 15 -7.13 -7.86 -5.50
C PRO A 15 -5.62 -8.10 -5.32
N ILE A 16 -5.06 -9.13 -5.94
CA ILE A 16 -3.60 -9.29 -6.01
C ILE A 16 -3.07 -8.39 -7.13
N LEU A 17 -2.03 -7.60 -6.86
CA LEU A 17 -1.38 -6.77 -7.87
C LEU A 17 -0.61 -7.65 -8.86
N ASP A 18 -1.06 -7.66 -10.12
CA ASP A 18 -0.53 -8.47 -11.23
C ASP A 18 0.15 -7.64 -12.34
N GLY A 19 0.36 -6.35 -12.06
CA GLY A 19 1.02 -5.42 -12.96
C GLY A 19 0.14 -4.82 -14.07
N SER A 20 -1.05 -5.38 -14.31
CA SER A 20 -2.06 -4.83 -15.23
C SER A 20 -3.17 -4.07 -14.49
N ASN A 21 -3.36 -4.36 -13.21
CA ASN A 21 -4.53 -3.95 -12.44
C ASN A 21 -4.26 -2.84 -11.41
N TRP A 22 -3.21 -2.04 -11.58
CA TRP A 22 -2.77 -1.00 -10.61
C TRP A 22 -3.92 -0.17 -10.06
N PHE A 23 -4.78 0.41 -10.91
CA PHE A 23 -5.87 1.28 -10.44
C PHE A 23 -6.94 0.53 -9.63
N ASN A 24 -7.19 -0.74 -9.96
CA ASN A 24 -8.12 -1.61 -9.24
C ASN A 24 -7.53 -2.06 -7.90
N TRP A 25 -6.21 -2.20 -7.83
CA TRP A 25 -5.48 -2.53 -6.60
C TRP A 25 -5.31 -1.30 -5.68
N MET A 26 -4.90 -0.16 -6.24
CA MET A 26 -4.50 1.01 -5.48
C MET A 26 -5.68 1.59 -4.68
N LYS A 27 -6.88 1.63 -5.27
CA LYS A 27 -8.06 2.24 -4.64
C LYS A 27 -8.45 1.55 -3.33
N PRO A 28 -8.71 0.22 -3.29
CA PRO A 28 -9.04 -0.45 -2.04
C PRO A 28 -7.83 -0.47 -1.07
N MET A 29 -6.59 -0.53 -1.58
CA MET A 29 -5.42 -0.47 -0.71
C MET A 29 -5.26 0.88 0.01
N LYS A 30 -5.60 2.00 -0.64
CA LYS A 30 -5.70 3.31 0.03
C LYS A 30 -6.70 3.29 1.19
N MET A 31 -7.81 2.57 1.05
CA MET A 31 -8.81 2.43 2.11
C MET A 31 -8.29 1.59 3.30
N VAL A 32 -7.45 0.59 3.04
CA VAL A 32 -6.72 -0.14 4.09
C VAL A 32 -5.84 0.82 4.89
N PHE A 33 -5.07 1.68 4.22
CA PHE A 33 -4.23 2.65 4.93
C PHE A 33 -5.05 3.70 5.67
N LEU A 34 -6.14 4.18 5.08
CA LEU A 34 -7.02 5.14 5.74
C LEU A 34 -7.61 4.58 7.03
N THR A 35 -8.11 3.34 7.00
CA THR A 35 -8.67 2.67 8.19
C THR A 35 -7.61 2.36 9.25
N ALA A 36 -6.35 2.23 8.86
CA ALA A 36 -5.22 2.11 9.77
C ALA A 36 -4.74 3.46 10.37
N GLY A 37 -5.27 4.60 9.91
CA GLY A 37 -4.76 5.93 10.26
C GLY A 37 -3.43 6.28 9.57
N LEU A 38 -3.10 5.61 8.46
CA LEU A 38 -1.85 5.72 7.72
C LEU A 38 -1.99 6.35 6.34
N ILE A 39 -2.98 7.25 6.15
CA ILE A 39 -3.22 7.90 4.86
C ILE A 39 -1.96 8.61 4.31
N GLY A 40 -1.08 9.06 5.21
CA GLY A 40 0.23 9.66 4.92
C GLY A 40 1.15 8.81 4.03
N ILE A 41 1.03 7.48 4.05
CA ILE A 41 1.76 6.55 3.15
C ILE A 41 1.55 6.91 1.68
N THR A 42 0.35 7.39 1.35
CA THR A 42 -0.07 7.62 -0.04
C THR A 42 0.18 9.04 -0.52
N SER A 43 0.21 9.99 0.42
CA SER A 43 0.35 11.42 0.15
C SER A 43 1.77 11.95 0.34
N GLY A 44 2.64 11.20 1.04
CA GLY A 44 3.98 11.67 1.41
C GLY A 44 3.99 12.83 2.42
N MET A 45 2.83 13.19 2.98
CA MET A 45 2.71 14.22 4.00
C MET A 45 2.68 13.60 5.39
N LYS A 46 3.63 14.00 6.23
CA LYS A 46 3.70 13.66 7.66
C LYS A 46 3.63 14.96 8.46
N LEU A 47 2.46 15.28 9.02
CA LEU A 47 2.29 16.38 9.97
C LEU A 47 1.98 15.76 11.32
N MET A 48 3.01 15.37 12.08
CA MET A 48 2.86 14.68 13.37
C MET A 48 3.96 15.14 14.34
N GLY A 49 3.63 15.23 15.62
CA GLY A 49 4.59 15.40 16.70
C GLY A 49 5.44 14.15 16.93
N VAL A 50 6.50 14.26 17.74
CA VAL A 50 7.52 13.19 17.91
C VAL A 50 6.95 11.84 18.37
N LYS A 51 5.99 11.86 19.32
CA LYS A 51 5.35 10.62 19.82
C LYS A 51 4.47 9.96 18.76
N GLU A 52 3.70 10.77 18.04
CA GLU A 52 2.81 10.33 16.97
C GLU A 52 3.61 9.76 15.79
N LEU A 53 4.81 10.31 15.54
CA LEU A 53 5.73 9.81 14.52
C LEU A 53 6.23 8.39 14.82
N ALA A 54 6.60 8.09 16.08
CA ALA A 54 7.07 6.75 16.46
C ALA A 54 5.96 5.70 16.34
N GLU A 55 4.74 6.02 16.80
CA GLU A 55 3.57 5.15 16.66
C GLU A 55 3.20 4.95 15.18
N TRP A 56 3.33 6.00 14.37
CA TRP A 56 3.11 5.92 12.92
C TRP A 56 4.14 5.03 12.24
N MET A 57 5.43 5.18 12.54
CA MET A 57 6.51 4.37 11.97
C MET A 57 6.31 2.88 12.28
N ALA A 58 5.93 2.55 13.51
CA ALA A 58 5.64 1.17 13.88
C ALA A 58 4.47 0.57 13.08
N LYS A 59 3.42 1.36 12.84
CA LYS A 59 2.27 0.95 12.02
C LYS A 59 2.61 0.86 10.53
N ASP A 60 3.43 1.76 10.02
CA ASP A 60 3.94 1.74 8.64
C ASP A 60 4.79 0.48 8.37
N MET A 61 5.70 0.12 9.29
CA MET A 61 6.45 -1.13 9.22
C MET A 61 5.55 -2.37 9.22
N GLN A 62 4.46 -2.39 10.00
CA GLN A 62 3.50 -3.49 9.95
C GLN A 62 2.75 -3.55 8.62
N MET A 63 2.49 -2.39 8.03
CA MET A 63 1.69 -2.27 6.84
C MET A 63 2.38 -2.85 5.59
N ILE A 64 3.70 -2.98 5.61
CA ILE A 64 4.46 -3.58 4.51
C ILE A 64 4.07 -5.05 4.28
N ALA A 65 3.75 -5.78 5.35
CA ALA A 65 3.34 -7.18 5.27
C ALA A 65 2.03 -7.34 4.48
N TYR A 66 1.09 -6.40 4.65
CA TYR A 66 -0.16 -6.41 3.90
C TYR A 66 0.03 -6.04 2.43
N ILE A 67 0.93 -5.09 2.15
CA ILE A 67 1.33 -4.80 0.77
C ILE A 67 1.92 -6.06 0.14
N PHE A 68 2.88 -6.69 0.80
CA PHE A 68 3.54 -7.90 0.30
C PHE A 68 2.54 -9.05 0.05
N ALA A 69 1.58 -9.25 0.95
CA ALA A 69 0.52 -10.25 0.80
C ALA A 69 -0.40 -9.97 -0.40
N LYS A 70 -0.50 -8.72 -0.83
CA LYS A 70 -1.35 -8.27 -1.95
C LYS A 70 -0.58 -8.00 -3.23
N VAL A 71 0.66 -8.45 -3.34
CA VAL A 71 1.46 -8.39 -4.57
C VAL A 71 1.75 -9.80 -5.07
N SER A 72 1.57 -10.02 -6.39
CA SER A 72 1.89 -11.30 -7.02
C SER A 72 3.35 -11.67 -6.77
N PRO A 73 3.66 -12.97 -6.55
CA PRO A 73 5.02 -13.41 -6.25
C PRO A 73 6.10 -12.87 -7.20
N GLU A 74 5.79 -12.78 -8.49
CA GLU A 74 6.69 -12.26 -9.53
C GLU A 74 7.08 -10.77 -9.37
N PHE A 75 6.32 -9.98 -8.61
CA PHE A 75 6.59 -8.55 -8.39
C PHE A 75 7.07 -8.24 -6.97
N ARG A 76 7.11 -9.22 -6.07
CA ARG A 76 7.56 -9.02 -4.68
C ARG A 76 9.02 -8.57 -4.59
N TYR A 77 9.83 -8.85 -5.60
CA TYR A 77 11.22 -8.36 -5.66
C TYR A 77 11.30 -6.83 -5.63
N LEU A 78 10.25 -6.11 -6.04
CA LEU A 78 10.21 -4.65 -6.04
C LEU A 78 10.16 -4.07 -4.62
N ILE A 79 9.75 -4.87 -3.63
CA ILE A 79 9.47 -4.40 -2.27
C ILE A 79 10.09 -5.27 -1.17
N LYS A 80 10.74 -6.39 -1.52
CA LYS A 80 11.25 -7.36 -0.54
C LYS A 80 12.34 -6.81 0.39
N ASP A 81 13.12 -5.84 -0.08
CA ASP A 81 14.24 -5.24 0.66
C ASP A 81 13.88 -3.86 1.24
N LEU A 82 12.60 -3.48 1.19
CA LEU A 82 12.11 -2.22 1.74
C LEU A 82 11.61 -2.44 3.17
N GLU A 83 11.78 -1.42 4.01
CA GLU A 83 11.42 -1.50 5.44
C GLU A 83 10.17 -0.69 5.80
N SER A 84 9.63 0.08 4.85
CA SER A 84 8.45 0.92 5.04
C SER A 84 7.37 0.66 4.00
N ALA A 85 6.11 0.72 4.43
CA ALA A 85 4.98 0.63 3.52
C ALA A 85 4.92 1.85 2.58
N GLU A 86 5.36 3.02 3.04
CA GLU A 86 5.57 4.20 2.20
C GLU A 86 6.56 3.94 1.05
N ALA A 87 7.74 3.38 1.33
CA ALA A 87 8.71 3.06 0.28
C ALA A 87 8.14 2.01 -0.69
N ALA A 88 7.49 0.97 -0.16
CA ALA A 88 6.85 -0.06 -0.97
C ALA A 88 5.78 0.51 -1.88
N TRP A 89 4.91 1.37 -1.35
CA TRP A 89 3.88 2.06 -2.12
C TRP A 89 4.48 2.89 -3.25
N LYS A 90 5.53 3.67 -2.95
CA LYS A 90 6.22 4.51 -3.93
C LYS A 90 6.82 3.67 -5.07
N ALA A 91 7.54 2.60 -4.73
CA ALA A 91 8.16 1.71 -5.73
C ALA A 91 7.13 1.06 -6.67
N LEU A 92 6.02 0.56 -6.10
CA LEU A 92 4.94 -0.03 -6.90
C LEU A 92 4.24 1.01 -7.77
N LYS A 93 3.98 2.22 -7.24
CA LYS A 93 3.39 3.32 -7.99
C LYS A 93 4.27 3.72 -9.18
N GLU A 94 5.56 3.92 -8.95
CA GLU A 94 6.51 4.29 -10.01
C GLU A 94 6.57 3.25 -11.13
N LYS A 95 6.49 1.95 -10.78
CA LYS A 95 6.48 0.85 -11.75
C LYS A 95 5.18 0.76 -12.53
N PHE A 96 4.03 0.73 -11.84
CA PHE A 96 2.77 0.28 -12.44
C PHE A 96 1.81 1.39 -12.84
N GLU A 97 1.91 2.59 -12.25
CA GLU A 97 1.03 3.70 -12.62
C GLU A 97 1.19 4.07 -14.10
N LYS A 98 2.44 4.20 -14.56
CA LYS A 98 2.73 4.50 -15.98
C LYS A 98 2.35 3.36 -16.93
N LEU A 99 2.55 2.11 -16.52
CA LEU A 99 2.24 0.93 -17.34
C LEU A 99 0.74 0.75 -17.56
N THR A 100 -0.08 1.14 -16.59
CA THR A 100 -1.53 0.94 -16.63
C THR A 100 -2.31 2.16 -17.12
N MET A 101 -1.71 3.35 -17.13
CA MET A 101 -2.29 4.54 -17.78
C MET A 101 -2.53 4.33 -19.28
N GLY A 102 -1.62 3.62 -19.96
CA GLY A 102 -1.78 3.30 -21.38
C GLY A 102 -2.97 2.38 -21.67
N SER A 103 -3.34 1.51 -20.73
CA SER A 103 -4.46 0.56 -20.88
C SER A 103 -5.83 1.16 -20.56
N GLN A 104 -5.90 2.26 -19.80
CA GLN A 104 -7.17 2.94 -19.49
C GLN A 104 -7.64 3.92 -20.59
N MET A 105 -6.77 4.32 -21.52
CA MET A 105 -7.17 5.19 -22.65
C MET A 105 -7.74 4.41 -23.85
N VAL A 106 -7.77 3.08 -23.80
CA VAL A 106 -8.22 2.20 -24.90
C VAL A 106 -9.47 1.40 -24.52
N ALA A 107 -10.05 1.66 -23.34
CA ALA A 107 -11.28 1.01 -22.86
C ALA A 107 -12.47 1.96 -22.90
#